data_AF-A0A3D1SLW9-F1
#
_entry.id   AF-A0A3D1SLW9-F1
#
_cell.length_a   1.000
_cell.length_b   1.000
_cell.length_c   1.000
_cell.angle_alpha   90.00
_cell.angle_beta   90.00
_cell.angle_gamma   90.00
#
_symmetry.space_group_name_H-M   'P 1'
#
loop_
_entity.id
_entity.type
_entity.pdbx_description
1 polymer ?
#
loop_
_entity_poly.entity_id
_entity_poly.type
_entity_poly.pdbx_seq_one_letter_code
_entity_poly.pdbx_strand_id
1 'polypeptide(L)'
;MNRNRAGSYIRQIEGYKAFVPKPLPPDPPIQSDSEIIQLLSQAAMALGRLDGTSATLPNVDLFVAMYVNKEAVLSSQIEGTQASLIDVLAFEAEAAFPENPQDIE
;
A
#
# COMPACT_ATOMS: atom_id res chain seq x y z
N MET A 1 -22.49 17.14 -10.66
CA MET A 1 -21.41 16.56 -9.84
C MET A 1 -20.74 17.68 -9.06
N ASN A 2 -20.73 17.62 -7.72
CA ASN A 2 -20.28 18.74 -6.88
C ASN A 2 -18.75 18.87 -6.97
N ARG A 3 -18.25 19.95 -7.60
CA ARG A 3 -16.82 20.12 -7.95
C ARG A 3 -15.88 20.23 -6.73
N ASN A 4 -16.41 20.49 -5.54
CA ASN A 4 -15.64 20.67 -4.30
C ASN A 4 -15.89 19.56 -3.27
N ARG A 5 -16.21 18.33 -3.70
CA ARG A 5 -16.49 17.22 -2.77
C ARG A 5 -15.27 16.84 -1.92
N ALA A 6 -14.09 16.82 -2.51
CA ALA A 6 -12.85 16.43 -1.83
C ALA A 6 -12.22 17.57 -0.99
N GLY A 7 -12.55 18.83 -1.31
CA GLY A 7 -11.90 20.00 -0.74
C GLY A 7 -11.98 21.20 -1.67
N SER A 8 -11.25 22.26 -1.33
CA SER A 8 -11.17 23.49 -2.12
C SER A 8 -9.78 24.11 -2.06
N TYR A 9 -9.42 24.87 -3.10
CA TYR A 9 -8.21 25.67 -3.07
C TYR A 9 -8.48 27.00 -2.35
N ILE A 10 -7.70 27.29 -1.30
CA ILE A 10 -7.77 28.52 -0.53
C ILE A 10 -6.52 29.37 -0.82
N ARG A 11 -6.70 30.67 -1.02
CA ARG A 11 -5.59 31.61 -1.20
C ARG A 11 -4.93 31.87 0.15
N GLN A 12 -3.63 31.64 0.23
CA GLN A 12 -2.83 31.86 1.42
C GLN A 12 -2.32 33.30 1.49
N ILE A 13 -1.84 33.71 2.65
CA ILE A 13 -1.35 35.07 2.93
C ILE A 13 -0.24 35.47 1.94
N GLU A 14 0.65 34.55 1.60
CA GLU A 14 1.77 34.75 0.66
C GLU A 14 1.34 34.70 -0.82
N GLY A 15 0.04 34.56 -1.11
CA GLY A 15 -0.52 34.68 -2.46
C GLY A 15 -0.64 33.40 -3.26
N TYR A 16 -0.02 32.29 -2.83
CA TYR A 16 -0.23 30.97 -3.43
C TYR A 16 -1.59 30.35 -3.06
N LYS A 17 -1.99 29.29 -3.76
CA LYS A 17 -3.21 28.52 -3.45
C LYS A 17 -2.83 27.18 -2.84
N ALA A 18 -3.39 26.85 -1.69
CA ALA A 18 -3.25 25.54 -1.07
C ALA A 18 -4.56 24.76 -1.20
N PHE A 19 -4.50 23.46 -1.50
CA PHE A 19 -5.67 22.60 -1.42
C PHE A 19 -5.96 22.27 0.04
N VAL A 20 -7.17 22.57 0.50
CA VAL A 20 -7.65 22.25 1.83
C VAL A 20 -8.73 21.16 1.68
N PRO A 21 -8.48 19.94 2.18
CA PRO A 21 -9.46 18.86 2.10
C PRO A 21 -10.68 19.18 2.97
N LYS A 22 -11.84 18.65 2.59
CA LYS A 22 -13.00 18.68 3.49
C LYS A 22 -12.73 17.82 4.73
N PRO A 23 -13.20 18.24 5.92
CA PRO A 23 -13.06 17.43 7.13
C PRO A 23 -13.80 16.11 7.00
N LEU A 24 -13.30 15.08 7.68
CA LEU A 24 -13.99 13.81 7.85
C LEU A 24 -14.77 13.81 9.19
N PRO A 25 -15.94 13.15 9.26
CA PRO A 25 -16.61 12.42 8.17
C PRO A 25 -17.24 13.36 7.12
N PRO A 26 -17.48 12.88 5.87
CA PRO A 26 -18.14 13.67 4.85
C PRO A 26 -19.59 14.01 5.24
N ASP A 27 -20.05 15.18 4.79
CA ASP A 27 -21.45 15.63 4.91
C ASP A 27 -22.04 15.85 3.49
N PRO A 28 -23.10 15.12 3.09
CA PRO A 28 -23.77 14.07 3.87
C PRO A 28 -22.88 12.82 4.09
N PRO A 29 -23.15 12.03 5.14
CA PRO A 29 -22.43 10.78 5.39
C PRO A 29 -22.44 9.82 4.20
N ILE A 30 -21.45 8.93 4.16
CA ILE A 30 -21.40 7.85 3.17
C ILE A 30 -22.67 7.01 3.33
N GLN A 31 -23.42 6.86 2.24
CA GLN A 31 -24.60 5.99 2.19
C GLN A 31 -24.14 4.57 1.88
N SER A 32 -24.48 3.62 2.74
CA SER A 32 -24.24 2.19 2.49
C SER A 32 -25.49 1.60 1.86
N ASP A 33 -25.49 1.52 0.53
CA ASP A 33 -26.53 0.80 -0.20
C ASP A 33 -26.27 -0.71 -0.20
N SER A 34 -27.19 -1.46 -0.80
CA SER A 34 -27.07 -2.93 -0.89
C SER A 34 -25.81 -3.37 -1.63
N GLU A 35 -25.35 -2.60 -2.62
CA GLU A 35 -24.15 -2.93 -3.40
C GLU A 35 -22.89 -2.79 -2.54
N ILE A 36 -22.73 -1.68 -1.82
CA ILE A 36 -21.62 -1.46 -0.90
C ILE A 36 -21.59 -2.54 0.18
N ILE A 37 -22.74 -2.90 0.75
CA ILE A 37 -22.82 -3.94 1.77
C ILE A 37 -22.40 -5.30 1.20
N GLN A 38 -22.83 -5.64 -0.02
CA GLN A 38 -22.44 -6.87 -0.70
C GLN A 38 -20.94 -6.92 -0.98
N LEU A 39 -20.35 -5.83 -1.47
CA LEU A 39 -18.92 -5.73 -1.72
C LEU A 39 -18.11 -5.83 -0.43
N LEU A 40 -18.57 -5.18 0.65
CA LEU A 40 -17.94 -5.26 1.96
C LEU A 40 -17.94 -6.69 2.51
N SER A 41 -19.06 -7.40 2.37
CA SER A 41 -19.16 -8.81 2.78
C SER A 41 -18.20 -9.70 1.98
N GLN A 42 -18.12 -9.52 0.66
CA GLN A 42 -17.18 -10.26 -0.19
C GLN A 42 -15.72 -9.99 0.19
N ALA A 43 -15.37 -8.73 0.45
CA ALA A 43 -14.04 -8.34 0.90
C ALA A 43 -13.70 -8.97 2.26
N ALA A 44 -14.63 -8.93 3.22
CA ALA A 44 -14.45 -9.56 4.53
C ALA A 44 -14.26 -11.07 4.43
N MET A 45 -15.03 -11.76 3.58
CA MET A 45 -14.86 -13.20 3.34
C MET A 45 -13.51 -13.51 2.68
N ALA A 46 -13.04 -12.69 1.74
CA ALA A 46 -11.73 -12.87 1.12
C ALA A 46 -10.61 -12.72 2.14
N LEU A 47 -10.71 -11.73 3.03
CA LEU A 47 -9.74 -11.52 4.10
C LEU A 47 -9.76 -12.68 5.11
N GLY A 48 -10.95 -13.17 5.49
CA GLY A 48 -11.09 -14.34 6.36
C GLY A 48 -10.50 -15.62 5.75
N ARG A 49 -10.62 -15.81 4.43
CA ARG A 49 -9.96 -16.93 3.73
C ARG A 49 -8.45 -16.80 3.73
N LEU A 50 -7.91 -15.59 3.54
CA LEU A 50 -6.48 -15.33 3.62
C LEU A 50 -5.95 -15.65 5.02
N ASP A 51 -6.61 -15.13 6.06
CA ASP A 51 -6.26 -15.38 7.45
C ASP A 51 -6.31 -16.89 7.79
N GLY A 52 -7.39 -17.58 7.42
CA GLY A 52 -7.48 -19.03 7.64
C GLY A 52 -6.44 -19.85 6.87
N THR A 53 -6.03 -19.41 5.67
CA THR A 53 -4.97 -20.09 4.91
C THR A 53 -3.59 -19.83 5.51
N SER A 54 -3.37 -18.67 6.13
CA SER A 54 -2.08 -18.34 6.77
C SER A 54 -1.70 -19.34 7.88
N ALA A 55 -2.69 -19.93 8.55
CA ALA A 55 -2.49 -20.92 9.61
C ALA A 55 -1.83 -22.23 9.15
N THR A 56 -1.83 -22.52 7.84
CA THR A 56 -1.19 -23.73 7.29
C THR A 56 0.19 -23.44 6.69
N LEU A 57 0.63 -22.17 6.69
CA LEU A 57 1.92 -21.81 6.13
C LEU A 57 3.07 -22.26 7.07
N PRO A 58 4.17 -22.77 6.49
CA PRO A 58 5.31 -23.23 7.27
C PRO A 58 6.07 -22.08 7.95
N ASN A 59 6.04 -20.87 7.36
CA ASN A 59 6.64 -19.67 7.94
C ASN A 59 5.85 -18.44 7.47
N VAL A 60 5.01 -17.91 8.37
CA VAL A 60 4.16 -16.74 8.09
C VAL A 60 5.00 -15.47 7.94
N ASP A 61 6.03 -15.30 8.77
CA ASP A 61 6.86 -14.09 8.76
C ASP A 61 7.59 -13.89 7.42
N LEU A 62 8.15 -14.98 6.87
CA LEU A 62 8.77 -14.94 5.54
C LEU A 62 7.74 -14.58 4.46
N PHE A 63 6.55 -15.18 4.51
CA PHE A 63 5.49 -14.89 3.54
C PHE A 63 5.05 -13.42 3.59
N VAL A 64 4.87 -12.87 4.79
CA VAL A 64 4.51 -11.46 5.00
C VAL A 64 5.63 -10.55 4.49
N ALA A 65 6.89 -10.83 4.84
CA ALA A 65 8.05 -10.03 4.38
C ALA A 65 8.11 -9.96 2.85
N MET A 66 7.91 -11.09 2.17
CA MET A 66 7.86 -11.16 0.71
C MET A 66 6.75 -10.30 0.10
N TYR A 67 5.57 -10.28 0.72
CA TYR A 67 4.44 -9.46 0.25
C TYR A 67 4.63 -7.97 0.54
N VAL A 68 5.24 -7.60 1.66
CA VAL A 68 5.60 -6.20 1.95
C VAL A 68 6.54 -5.66 0.86
N ASN A 69 7.59 -6.42 0.52
CA ASN A 69 8.51 -6.05 -0.56
C ASN A 69 7.79 -5.96 -1.91
N LYS A 70 6.89 -6.90 -2.20
CA LYS A 70 6.08 -6.85 -3.42
C LYS A 70 5.20 -5.60 -3.51
N GLU A 71 4.48 -5.25 -2.45
CA GLU A 71 3.61 -4.07 -2.41
C GLU A 71 4.41 -2.77 -2.49
N ALA A 72 5.59 -2.73 -1.86
CA ALA A 72 6.50 -1.57 -1.97
C ALA A 72 6.98 -1.36 -3.41
N VAL A 73 7.34 -2.45 -4.11
CA VAL A 73 7.72 -2.39 -5.54
C VAL A 73 6.55 -1.92 -6.40
N LEU A 74 5.37 -2.53 -6.25
CA LEU A 74 4.17 -2.15 -7.02
C LEU A 74 3.77 -0.69 -6.77
N SER A 75 3.84 -0.23 -5.51
CA SER A 75 3.57 1.17 -5.16
C SER A 75 4.58 2.11 -5.81
N SER A 76 5.87 1.77 -5.75
CA SER A 76 6.95 2.57 -6.36
C SER A 76 6.82 2.65 -7.89
N GLN A 77 6.30 1.59 -8.54
CA GLN A 77 6.03 1.58 -9.98
C GLN A 77 4.91 2.54 -10.38
N ILE A 78 3.90 2.74 -9.53
CA ILE A 78 2.84 3.75 -9.76
C ILE A 78 3.46 5.16 -9.80
N GLU A 79 4.51 5.40 -9.03
CA GLU A 79 5.25 6.67 -8.98
C GLU A 79 6.30 6.82 -10.09
N GLY A 80 6.47 5.79 -10.95
CA GLY A 80 7.36 5.82 -12.11
C GLY A 80 8.72 5.12 -11.90
N THR A 81 8.93 4.48 -10.75
CA THR A 81 10.17 3.74 -10.46
C THR A 81 10.23 2.45 -11.28
N GLN A 82 11.39 2.16 -11.87
CA GLN A 82 11.63 0.92 -12.61
C GLN A 82 12.46 -0.03 -11.73
N ALA A 83 11.77 -0.79 -10.88
CA ALA A 83 12.37 -1.84 -10.08
C ALA A 83 11.48 -3.09 -10.13
N SER A 84 12.08 -4.28 -10.13
CA SER A 84 11.36 -5.54 -9.98
C SER A 84 11.54 -6.11 -8.57
N LEU A 85 10.63 -7.01 -8.17
CA LEU A 85 10.77 -7.73 -6.91
C LEU A 85 12.07 -8.55 -6.86
N ILE A 86 12.52 -9.08 -8.01
CA ILE A 86 13.75 -9.86 -8.09
C ILE A 86 14.97 -8.97 -7.77
N ASP A 87 14.98 -7.74 -8.27
CA ASP A 87 16.09 -6.80 -8.03
C ASP A 87 16.20 -6.47 -6.53
N VAL A 88 15.07 -6.26 -5.86
CA VAL A 88 15.03 -6.00 -4.41
C VAL A 88 15.58 -7.18 -3.63
N LEU A 89 15.13 -8.41 -3.96
CA LEU A 89 15.58 -9.62 -3.25
C LEU A 89 17.06 -9.91 -3.51
N ALA A 90 17.55 -9.70 -4.73
CA ALA A 90 18.96 -9.90 -5.07
C ALA A 90 19.85 -8.94 -4.26
N PHE A 91 19.45 -7.67 -4.17
CA PHE A 91 20.14 -6.67 -3.35
C PHE A 91 20.11 -7.02 -1.86
N GLU A 92 18.95 -7.42 -1.31
CA GLU A 92 18.84 -7.83 0.11
C GLU A 92 19.71 -9.05 0.41
N ALA A 93 19.78 -10.01 -0.51
CA ALA A 93 20.63 -11.19 -0.37
C ALA A 93 22.11 -10.82 -0.37
N GLU A 94 22.56 -9.96 -1.29
CA GLU A 94 23.95 -9.48 -1.34
C GLU A 94 24.31 -8.68 -0.08
N ALA A 95 23.39 -7.84 0.42
CA ALA A 95 23.57 -7.11 1.66
C ALA A 95 23.63 -8.01 2.91
N ALA A 96 23.01 -9.19 2.88
CA ALA A 96 23.09 -10.19 3.93
C ALA A 96 24.43 -10.96 3.93
N PHE A 97 25.16 -10.94 2.81
CA PHE A 97 26.49 -11.52 2.65
C PHE A 97 27.50 -10.45 2.21
N PRO A 98 27.83 -9.47 3.06
CA PRO A 98 28.93 -8.56 2.74
C PRO A 98 30.18 -9.40 2.52
N GLU A 99 30.88 -9.18 1.40
CA GLU A 99 32.06 -9.94 0.98
C GLU A 99 32.89 -10.37 2.18
N ASN A 100 33.05 -11.69 2.34
CA ASN A 100 33.92 -12.23 3.37
C ASN A 100 35.33 -11.67 3.11
N PRO A 101 35.94 -10.88 4.02
CA PRO A 101 37.26 -10.27 3.79
C PRO A 101 38.41 -11.29 3.71
N GLN A 102 38.12 -12.58 3.57
CA GLN A 102 39.09 -13.68 3.56
C GLN A 102 39.36 -14.27 2.19
N ASP A 103 38.67 -13.84 1.13
CA ASP A 103 39.00 -14.28 -0.23
C ASP A 103 40.12 -13.39 -0.82
N ILE A 104 41.32 -13.60 -0.28
CA ILE A 104 42.60 -13.26 -0.90
C ILE A 104 43.27 -14.58 -1.29
N GLU A 105 43.29 -14.87 -2.60
CA GLU A 105 44.36 -15.65 -3.25
C GLU A 105 44.90 -14.88 -4.45
#